data_AF-A0A553V5Z3-F1
#
_entry.id   AF-A0A553V5Z3-F1
#
_cell.length_a   1.000
_cell.length_b   1.000
_cell.length_c   1.000
_cell.angle_alpha   90.00
_cell.angle_beta   90.00
_cell.angle_gamma   90.00
#
_symmetry.space_group_name_H-M   'P 1'
#
loop_
_entity.id
_entity.type
_entity.pdbx_description
1 polymer ?
#
loop_
_entity_poly.entity_id
_entity_poly.type
_entity_poly.pdbx_seq_one_letter_code
_entity_poly.pdbx_strand_id
1 'polypeptide(L)'
;MKIWPSLGLVALVLTGCQNNETEVKTFNMDVSGVVFPVSVGSTESLTLKVKLGSNCSEPVLKEFKVERTANTLSLLAQRTVIVSKELPLICPPVYFYAIKTYIDPGTPARSNPFEVFVNGKSYGMITVNP
;
A
#
# COMPACT_ATOMS: atom_id res chain seq x y z
N MET A 1 -34.91 -65.00 -20.87
CA MET A 1 -34.35 -65.20 -19.52
C MET A 1 -32.87 -64.85 -19.61
N LYS A 2 -32.27 -63.87 -18.93
CA LYS A 2 -32.49 -63.30 -17.60
C LYS A 2 -31.84 -61.91 -17.64
N ILE A 3 -32.59 -60.87 -17.28
CA ILE A 3 -32.15 -59.46 -17.27
C ILE A 3 -32.18 -59.03 -15.80
N TRP A 4 -31.05 -58.56 -15.24
CA TRP A 4 -30.95 -57.73 -14.02
C TRP A 4 -29.48 -57.57 -13.56
N PRO A 5 -29.13 -56.59 -12.70
CA PRO A 5 -29.62 -55.21 -12.61
C PRO A 5 -28.46 -54.18 -12.60
N SER A 6 -28.84 -52.92 -12.77
CA SER A 6 -28.07 -51.70 -12.52
C SER A 6 -27.41 -51.65 -11.14
N LEU A 7 -26.13 -51.29 -11.09
CA LEU A 7 -25.49 -50.68 -9.91
C LEU A 7 -24.57 -49.56 -10.40
N GLY A 8 -25.05 -48.33 -10.16
CA GLY A 8 -24.35 -47.11 -10.49
C GLY A 8 -23.04 -47.01 -9.73
N LEU A 9 -21.96 -46.77 -10.47
CA LEU A 9 -20.73 -46.24 -9.89
C LEU A 9 -20.95 -44.74 -9.66
N VAL A 10 -21.24 -44.42 -8.41
CA VAL A 10 -21.20 -43.05 -7.88
C VAL A 10 -19.80 -42.49 -8.12
N ALA A 11 -19.75 -41.41 -8.89
CA ALA A 11 -18.56 -40.61 -9.12
C ALA A 11 -18.09 -39.97 -7.80
N LEU A 12 -17.07 -40.54 -7.17
CA LEU A 12 -16.28 -39.88 -6.13
C LEU A 12 -15.08 -39.21 -6.79
N VAL A 13 -15.34 -38.11 -7.49
CA VAL A 13 -14.28 -37.17 -7.85
C VAL A 13 -13.95 -36.42 -6.57
N LEU A 14 -12.97 -36.90 -5.80
CA LEU A 14 -12.36 -36.09 -4.74
C LEU A 14 -11.62 -34.94 -5.41
N THR A 15 -12.33 -33.84 -5.69
CA THR A 15 -11.70 -32.54 -5.90
C THR A 15 -11.24 -32.02 -4.55
N GLY A 16 -10.22 -32.66 -3.99
CA GLY A 16 -9.47 -32.12 -2.86
C GLY A 16 -8.60 -30.97 -3.35
N CYS A 17 -9.22 -29.85 -3.76
CA CYS A 17 -8.49 -28.59 -3.79
C CYS A 17 -8.26 -28.21 -2.33
N GLN A 18 -7.06 -28.49 -1.82
CA GLN A 18 -6.54 -27.82 -0.63
C GLN A 18 -6.56 -26.32 -0.96
N ASN A 19 -7.63 -25.65 -0.56
CA ASN A 19 -7.68 -24.20 -0.54
C ASN A 19 -6.73 -23.75 0.58
N ASN A 20 -5.45 -23.67 0.26
CA ASN A 20 -4.53 -22.81 1.00
C ASN A 20 -5.02 -21.37 0.77
N GLU A 21 -6.03 -20.97 1.55
CA GLU A 21 -6.64 -19.66 1.51
C GLU A 21 -5.56 -18.63 1.75
N THR A 22 -5.15 -18.05 0.63
CA THR A 22 -4.13 -17.04 0.53
C THR A 22 -4.89 -15.72 0.53
N GLU A 23 -4.87 -15.00 1.65
CA GLU A 23 -5.66 -13.79 1.83
C GLU A 23 -4.80 -12.55 1.51
N VAL A 24 -5.28 -11.70 0.61
CA VAL A 24 -4.62 -10.42 0.29
C VAL A 24 -5.16 -9.35 1.25
N LYS A 25 -4.28 -8.81 2.10
CA LYS A 25 -4.64 -7.74 3.04
C LYS A 25 -3.85 -6.47 2.76
N THR A 26 -4.51 -5.32 2.87
CA THR A 26 -3.89 -4.01 2.79
C THR A 26 -3.82 -3.37 4.17
N PHE A 27 -2.66 -2.86 4.54
CA PHE A 27 -2.40 -2.20 5.82
C PHE A 27 -1.80 -0.82 5.60
N ASN A 28 -2.14 0.13 6.46
CA ASN A 28 -1.46 1.41 6.51
C ASN A 28 -0.06 1.22 7.10
N MET A 29 0.92 1.86 6.49
CA MET A 29 2.30 1.81 6.96
C MET A 29 2.52 2.81 8.10
N ASP A 30 3.43 2.49 9.01
CA ASP A 30 3.93 3.46 9.98
C ASP A 30 4.79 4.52 9.28
N VAL A 31 4.61 5.78 9.67
CA VAL A 31 5.30 6.94 9.10
C VAL A 31 6.08 7.62 10.22
N SER A 32 7.40 7.53 10.13
CA SER A 32 8.30 8.15 11.12
C SER A 32 8.72 9.58 10.78
N GLY A 33 8.55 9.99 9.52
CA GLY A 33 8.91 11.34 9.09
C GLY A 33 8.63 11.59 7.62
N VAL A 34 8.48 12.87 7.28
CA VAL A 34 8.26 13.36 5.93
C VAL A 34 9.18 14.56 5.72
N VAL A 35 9.87 14.60 4.59
CA VAL A 35 10.75 15.70 4.19
C VAL A 35 10.30 16.21 2.84
N PHE A 36 10.10 17.53 2.75
CA PHE A 36 9.72 18.26 1.54
C PHE A 36 10.39 19.65 1.55
N PRO A 37 10.58 20.30 0.38
CA PRO A 37 11.07 21.66 0.33
C PRO A 37 10.09 22.63 1.00
N VAL A 38 10.62 23.69 1.62
CA VAL A 38 9.81 24.72 2.28
C VAL A 38 9.03 25.60 1.31
N SER A 39 9.44 25.65 0.04
CA SER A 39 8.75 26.38 -1.03
C SER A 39 8.82 25.65 -2.36
N VAL A 40 7.82 25.84 -3.21
CA VAL A 40 7.77 25.29 -4.58
C VAL A 40 6.97 26.21 -5.50
N GLY A 41 7.26 26.22 -6.80
CA GLY A 41 6.42 26.92 -7.78
C GLY A 41 5.00 26.36 -7.85
N SER A 42 4.05 27.17 -8.31
CA SER A 42 2.62 26.82 -8.43
C SER A 42 2.39 25.55 -9.26
N THR A 43 3.20 25.31 -10.30
CA THR A 43 3.11 24.15 -11.21
C THR A 43 4.37 23.29 -11.24
N GLU A 44 5.40 23.64 -10.47
CA GLU A 44 6.68 22.92 -10.45
C GLU A 44 6.52 21.55 -9.77
N SER A 45 7.31 20.55 -10.16
CA SER A 45 7.30 19.25 -9.49
C SER A 45 7.76 19.36 -8.02
N LEU A 46 6.96 18.85 -7.10
CA LEU A 46 7.29 18.81 -5.66
C LEU A 46 7.72 17.40 -5.28
N THR A 47 8.92 17.26 -4.70
CA THR A 47 9.44 15.97 -4.23
C THR A 47 9.25 15.80 -2.73
N LEU A 48 8.59 14.72 -2.33
CA LEU A 48 8.39 14.32 -0.94
C LEU A 48 9.16 13.04 -0.65
N LYS A 49 9.92 13.02 0.45
CA LYS A 49 10.59 11.82 0.97
C LYS A 49 9.88 11.39 2.25
N VAL A 50 9.21 10.25 2.20
CA VAL A 50 8.46 9.67 3.33
C VAL A 50 9.26 8.52 3.92
N LYS A 51 9.50 8.55 5.23
CA LYS A 51 10.23 7.52 5.96
C LYS A 51 9.25 6.53 6.59
N LEU A 52 9.13 5.36 5.98
CA LEU A 52 8.13 4.33 6.29
C LEU A 52 8.74 3.17 7.07
N GLY A 53 8.00 2.64 8.05
CA GLY A 53 8.35 1.41 8.75
C GLY A 53 8.39 0.20 7.82
N SER A 54 9.35 -0.70 8.01
CA SER A 54 9.54 -1.90 7.18
C SER A 54 10.04 -3.05 8.06
N ASN A 55 9.61 -4.27 7.73
CA ASN A 55 10.04 -5.51 8.38
C ASN A 55 10.74 -6.44 7.37
N CYS A 56 11.35 -7.52 7.86
CA CYS A 56 12.18 -8.44 7.06
C CYS A 56 11.41 -9.37 6.10
N SER A 57 10.07 -9.39 6.12
CA SER A 57 9.32 -10.54 5.58
C SER A 57 8.29 -10.23 4.52
N GLU A 58 8.20 -8.99 4.05
CA GLU A 58 7.12 -8.62 3.15
C GLU A 58 7.61 -8.31 1.73
N PRO A 59 7.19 -9.09 0.72
CA PRO A 59 7.39 -8.73 -0.67
C PRO A 59 6.64 -7.43 -0.98
N VAL A 60 7.34 -6.56 -1.69
CA VAL A 60 7.19 -5.11 -1.66
C VAL A 60 6.15 -4.65 -2.68
N LEU A 61 4.96 -4.25 -2.21
CA LEU A 61 4.15 -3.21 -2.87
C LEU A 61 3.91 -2.11 -1.85
N LYS A 62 4.66 -1.01 -2.00
CA LYS A 62 4.59 0.21 -1.19
C LYS A 62 3.99 1.28 -2.09
N GLU A 63 2.67 1.31 -2.15
CA GLU A 63 1.96 2.27 -2.98
C GLU A 63 1.52 3.46 -2.13
N PHE A 64 1.58 4.65 -2.73
CA PHE A 64 0.90 5.82 -2.21
C PHE A 64 -0.42 5.94 -2.95
N LYS A 65 -1.55 5.87 -2.24
CA LYS A 65 -2.78 6.45 -2.77
C LYS A 65 -2.72 7.96 -2.54
N VAL A 66 -3.07 8.71 -3.57
CA VAL A 66 -2.88 10.16 -3.59
C VAL A 66 -4.22 10.83 -3.79
N GLU A 67 -4.52 11.78 -2.91
CA GLU A 67 -5.57 12.76 -3.12
C GLU A 67 -4.93 14.14 -3.13
N ARG A 68 -5.20 14.90 -4.19
CA ARG A 68 -4.58 16.21 -4.44
C ARG A 68 -5.65 17.24 -4.73
N THR A 69 -5.53 18.39 -4.10
CA THR A 69 -6.29 19.60 -4.42
C THR A 69 -5.33 20.76 -4.71
N ALA A 70 -5.85 21.96 -4.96
CA ALA A 70 -5.01 23.15 -5.10
C ALA A 70 -4.30 23.52 -3.79
N ASN A 71 -4.83 23.14 -2.62
CA ASN A 71 -4.29 23.55 -1.31
C ASN A 71 -3.70 22.40 -0.49
N THR A 72 -3.95 21.15 -0.89
CA THR A 72 -3.56 19.99 -0.10
C THR A 72 -3.02 18.85 -0.95
N LEU A 73 -2.03 18.16 -0.39
CA LEU A 73 -1.58 16.85 -0.84
C LEU A 73 -1.77 15.84 0.30
N SER A 74 -2.63 14.85 0.08
CA SER A 74 -2.88 13.76 1.01
C SER A 74 -2.33 12.46 0.44
N LEU A 75 -1.36 11.87 1.14
CA LEU A 75 -0.79 10.57 0.80
C LEU A 75 -1.28 9.52 1.79
N LEU A 76 -1.76 8.40 1.29
CA LEU A 76 -2.02 7.21 2.09
C LEU A 76 -0.98 6.15 1.74
N ALA A 77 -0.01 5.95 2.62
CA ALA A 77 1.05 4.97 2.49
C ALA A 77 0.52 3.60 2.90
N GLN A 78 0.34 2.71 1.92
CA GLN A 78 -0.20 1.39 2.15
C GLN A 78 0.76 0.30 1.68
N ARG A 79 0.66 -0.85 2.34
CA ARG A 79 1.29 -2.08 1.92
C ARG A 79 0.23 -3.15 1.72
N THR A 80 0.41 -3.97 0.70
CA THR A 80 -0.43 -5.14 0.46
C THR A 80 0.40 -6.39 0.71
N VAL A 81 -0.07 -7.25 1.60
CA VAL A 81 0.59 -8.50 1.96
C VAL A 81 -0.30 -9.67 1.64
N ILE A 82 0.34 -10.75 1.22
CA ILE A 82 -0.30 -12.03 1.00
C ILE A 82 -0.11 -12.84 2.29
N VAL A 83 -1.19 -13.05 3.03
CA VAL A 83 -1.20 -13.85 4.26
C VAL A 83 -1.53 -15.28 3.87
N SER A 84 -0.55 -16.18 3.95
CA SER A 84 -0.78 -17.62 3.87
C SER A 84 -0.74 -18.22 5.28
N LYS A 85 -1.64 -19.18 5.53
CA LYS A 85 -1.76 -19.88 6.80
C LYS A 85 -0.59 -20.83 7.09
N GLU A 86 0.20 -21.19 6.07
CA GLU A 86 1.17 -22.30 6.15
C GLU A 86 2.63 -21.91 6.43
N LEU A 87 2.99 -20.62 6.47
CA LEU A 87 4.37 -20.22 6.76
C LEU A 87 4.40 -19.05 7.74
N PRO A 88 4.67 -19.28 9.05
CA PRO A 88 5.13 -18.20 9.89
C PRO A 88 6.48 -17.77 9.32
N LEU A 89 6.50 -16.62 8.64
CA LEU A 89 7.75 -15.98 8.25
C LEU A 89 8.57 -15.79 9.53
N ILE A 90 9.66 -16.57 9.65
CA ILE A 90 10.62 -16.52 10.75
C ILE A 90 11.44 -15.22 10.56
N CYS A 91 10.78 -14.10 10.79
CA CYS A 91 11.34 -12.76 10.75
C CYS A 91 11.81 -12.46 12.17
N PRO A 92 13.11 -12.29 12.43
CA PRO A 92 13.52 -11.64 13.67
C PRO A 92 12.82 -10.27 13.77
N PRO A 93 12.47 -9.75 14.96
CA PRO A 93 11.80 -8.47 15.13
C PRO A 93 12.76 -7.30 14.80
N VAL A 94 13.11 -7.17 13.53
CA VAL A 94 13.96 -6.12 13.01
C VAL A 94 13.05 -5.10 12.37
N TYR A 95 12.84 -4.00 13.09
CA TYR A 95 12.15 -2.84 12.58
C TYR A 95 13.16 -1.88 11.98
N PHE A 96 13.05 -1.61 10.68
CA PHE A 96 13.88 -0.62 10.02
C PHE A 96 13.01 0.34 9.21
N TYR A 97 13.58 1.49 8.87
CA TYR A 97 12.87 2.50 8.12
C TYR A 97 13.40 2.57 6.69
N ALA A 98 12.49 2.58 5.72
CA ALA A 98 12.79 2.78 4.32
C ALA A 98 12.31 4.17 3.88
N ILE A 99 13.12 4.86 3.08
CA ILE A 99 12.71 6.12 2.46
C ILE A 99 12.00 5.78 1.13
N LYS A 100 10.80 6.33 0.95
CA LYS A 100 10.07 6.30 -0.31
C LYS A 100 9.82 7.71 -0.79
N THR A 101 10.06 7.91 -2.08
CA THR A 101 9.90 9.20 -2.73
C THR A 101 8.56 9.23 -3.46
N TYR A 102 7.79 10.28 -3.23
CA TYR A 102 6.64 10.64 -4.05
C TYR A 102 6.94 11.95 -4.78
N ILE A 103 6.61 12.01 -6.07
CA ILE A 103 6.77 13.21 -6.89
C ILE A 103 5.39 13.68 -7.28
N ASP A 104 5.05 14.86 -6.78
CA ASP A 104 3.81 15.56 -7.06
C ASP A 104 3.99 16.45 -8.31
N PRO A 105 3.24 16.22 -9.40
CA PRO A 105 3.52 16.83 -10.71
C PRO A 105 3.12 18.31 -10.84
N GLY A 106 2.56 18.92 -9.79
CA GLY A 106 2.17 20.33 -9.83
C GLY A 106 0.85 20.63 -10.54
N THR A 107 0.10 19.61 -10.96
CA THR A 107 -1.22 19.76 -11.60
C THR A 107 -2.32 19.09 -10.76
N PRO A 108 -3.43 19.78 -10.42
CA PRO A 108 -3.69 21.20 -10.66
C PRO A 108 -2.68 22.10 -9.94
N ALA A 109 -2.59 23.36 -10.39
CA ALA A 109 -1.69 24.36 -9.81
C ALA A 109 -1.97 24.52 -8.30
N ARG A 110 -0.90 24.64 -7.52
CA ARG A 110 -0.96 24.84 -6.08
C ARG A 110 -1.33 26.29 -5.76
N SER A 111 -2.05 26.45 -4.66
CA SER A 111 -2.39 27.72 -4.03
C SER A 111 -1.56 27.88 -2.76
N ASN A 112 -1.17 29.12 -2.45
CA ASN A 112 -0.49 29.42 -1.20
C ASN A 112 -1.53 29.63 -0.07
N PRO A 113 -1.42 28.94 1.08
CA PRO A 113 -0.44 27.92 1.43
C PRO A 113 -0.88 26.50 1.00
N PHE A 114 0.11 25.60 0.84
CA PHE A 114 -0.12 24.21 0.42
C PHE A 114 0.28 23.22 1.53
N GLU A 115 -0.66 22.42 2.02
CA GLU A 115 -0.44 21.51 3.15
C GLU A 115 -0.18 20.06 2.73
N VAL A 116 0.71 19.38 3.45
CA VAL A 116 1.05 17.97 3.22
C VAL A 116 0.52 17.09 4.35
N PHE A 117 -0.29 16.11 3.99
CA PHE A 117 -0.79 15.06 4.88
C PHE A 117 -0.25 13.69 4.47
N VAL A 118 0.12 12.88 5.46
CA VAL A 118 0.42 11.45 5.24
C VAL A 118 -0.32 10.61 6.28
N ASN A 119 -1.09 9.62 5.83
CA ASN A 119 -1.95 8.77 6.65
C ASN A 119 -2.89 9.58 7.59
N GLY A 120 -3.45 10.68 7.07
CA GLY A 120 -4.37 11.55 7.80
C GLY A 120 -3.71 12.52 8.79
N LYS A 121 -2.39 12.47 8.96
CA LYS A 121 -1.64 13.41 9.82
C LYS A 121 -0.99 14.51 8.98
N SER A 122 -1.12 15.77 9.41
CA SER A 122 -0.40 16.90 8.81
C SER A 122 1.09 16.86 9.18
N TYR A 123 1.95 17.16 8.20
CA TYR A 123 3.40 17.26 8.36
C TYR A 123 3.94 18.67 8.10
N GLY A 124 3.08 19.60 7.69
CA GLY A 124 3.43 21.01 7.54
C GLY A 124 2.97 21.65 6.24
N MET A 125 3.24 22.94 6.15
CA MET A 125 2.88 23.80 5.03
C MET A 125 4.09 24.05 4.13
N ILE A 126 3.82 24.20 2.85
CA ILE A 126 4.76 24.62 1.81
C ILE A 126 4.31 25.99 1.30
N THR A 127 5.25 26.92 1.21
CA THR A 127 5.02 28.21 0.56
C THR A 127 4.97 28.03 -0.95
N VAL A 128 3.88 28.48 -1.57
CA VAL A 128 3.76 28.41 -3.03
C VAL A 128 4.18 29.75 -3.63
N ASN A 129 5.19 29.69 -4.50
CA ASN A 129 5.64 30.82 -5.29
C ASN A 129 4.82 30.87 -6.59
N PRO A 130 4.44 32.06 -7.07
CA PRO A 130 3.69 32.22 -8.32
C PRO A 130 4.40 31.55 -9.50
#